data_AF-A0A7S3BJD6-F1
#
_entry.id   AF-A0A7S3BJD6-F1
#
_cell.length_a   1.000
_cell.length_b   1.000
_cell.length_c   1.000
_cell.angle_alpha   90.00
_cell.angle_beta   90.00
_cell.angle_gamma   90.00
#
_symmetry.space_group_name_H-M   'P 1'
#
loop_
_entity.id
_entity.type
_entity.pdbx_description
1 polymer ?
#
loop_
_entity_poly.entity_id
_entity_poly.type
_entity_poly.pdbx_seq_one_letter_code
_entity_poly.pdbx_strand_id
1 'polypeptide(L)'
;HVVDHTARLAAPPLVLSALPSELISDEKVPSSFDWRNVDGLNFVTADVNQHIPVYCGSCWIHGTLAALNDRIKIARKGAFPDVMLSRQAAMNCVTALSAPDMPPPGCNGGDPWSIHSYMSKHALPDESCQPYEAKNGMCNAEGQCRNCFHPEMVADPTTPKVEYSSPGCWAVPFVGFKVSEYGGVVGEAAMQKEILSRGPIVCSLAADATFLLDYKKHLVDSVYIDPTYFPQDGSASLHNKSEIDHDVEVTGWGVSARGVPYWMVRNSWGTYWGERGWFKLLRGHNHLFIEEDCQWAVIDASAFEENMEAASVGDYVDGKQTKPVDEASAGALRRRVAVATASTSATALAAEVLAVRAPAAGTAAGTAAGATAGAAASPVMASGLRSSVPIALTAIALLGLAGFMGALLRRDQGELRNGGRTEALLASA
;
A
#
# COMPACT_ATOMS: atom_id res chain seq x y z
N HIS A 1 26.73 21.08 -7.90
CA HIS A 1 26.99 21.35 -6.47
C HIS A 1 26.96 20.02 -5.75
N VAL A 2 27.93 19.73 -4.88
CA VAL A 2 27.84 18.59 -3.97
C VAL A 2 27.02 19.07 -2.77
N VAL A 3 25.91 18.39 -2.48
CA VAL A 3 25.20 18.57 -1.21
C VAL A 3 25.93 17.73 -0.18
N ASP A 4 26.28 18.34 0.96
CA ASP A 4 26.89 17.60 2.06
C ASP A 4 25.81 16.87 2.84
N HIS A 5 25.64 15.58 2.55
CA HIS A 5 24.67 14.72 3.22
C HIS A 5 25.10 14.30 4.65
N THR A 6 26.30 14.67 5.12
CA THR A 6 26.79 14.25 6.45
C THR A 6 26.06 14.94 7.61
N ALA A 7 25.36 16.04 7.34
CA ALA A 7 24.50 16.74 8.28
C ALA A 7 23.05 16.86 7.73
N ARG A 8 22.34 15.73 7.61
CA ARG A 8 20.87 15.76 7.53
C ARG A 8 20.34 16.56 8.73
N LEU A 9 19.70 17.71 8.47
CA LEU A 9 19.05 18.52 9.51
C LEU A 9 17.74 17.88 9.94
N ALA A 10 17.84 16.74 10.64
CA ALA A 10 16.71 16.13 11.33
C ALA A 10 16.10 17.13 12.32
N ALA A 11 14.77 17.16 12.38
CA ALA A 11 14.08 17.89 13.43
C ALA A 11 14.44 17.25 14.77
N PRO A 12 14.75 18.02 15.83
CA PRO A 12 15.04 17.44 17.13
C PRO A 12 13.86 16.55 17.54
N PRO A 13 14.10 15.28 17.93
CA PRO A 13 13.05 14.30 18.10
C PRO A 13 12.11 14.73 19.22
N LEU A 14 10.82 14.80 18.91
CA LEU A 14 9.78 15.11 19.89
C LEU A 14 9.43 13.84 20.65
N VAL A 15 10.25 13.46 21.62
CA VAL A 15 10.01 12.28 22.48
C VAL A 15 9.35 12.73 23.78
N LEU A 16 8.21 12.12 24.11
CA LEU A 16 7.41 12.44 25.29
C LEU A 16 7.25 11.25 26.25
N SER A 17 7.32 10.00 25.74
CA SER A 17 7.37 8.77 26.53
C SER A 17 8.79 8.20 26.66
N ALA A 18 8.99 7.31 27.65
CA ALA A 18 10.17 6.45 27.68
C ALA A 18 10.19 5.52 26.44
N LEU A 19 11.39 5.14 25.99
CA LEU A 19 11.57 4.39 24.74
C LEU A 19 11.43 2.88 24.95
N PRO A 20 10.89 2.12 23.98
CA PRO A 20 10.82 0.65 24.07
C PRO A 20 12.17 -0.04 24.27
N SER A 21 13.26 0.58 23.81
CA SER A 21 14.64 0.14 24.06
C SER A 21 15.03 0.14 25.54
N GLU A 22 14.43 1.00 26.36
CA GLU A 22 14.67 1.15 27.79
C GLU A 22 13.74 0.24 28.63
N LEU A 23 12.56 -0.09 28.10
CA LEU A 23 11.48 -0.78 28.80
C LEU A 23 11.44 -2.30 28.53
N ILE A 24 11.98 -2.74 27.39
CA ILE A 24 11.95 -4.13 26.94
C ILE A 24 13.37 -4.72 27.00
N SER A 25 13.55 -5.81 27.76
CA SER A 25 14.80 -6.56 27.79
C SER A 25 14.89 -7.51 26.60
N ASP A 26 16.10 -7.87 26.18
CA ASP A 26 16.34 -8.59 24.91
C ASP A 26 15.70 -9.99 24.91
N GLU A 27 15.57 -10.63 26.07
CA GLU A 27 14.94 -11.95 26.23
C GLU A 27 13.43 -11.94 26.00
N LYS A 28 12.80 -10.76 25.94
CA LYS A 28 11.38 -10.59 25.58
C LYS A 28 11.16 -10.38 24.08
N VAL A 29 12.23 -10.18 23.31
CA VAL A 29 12.13 -10.03 21.85
C VAL A 29 12.03 -11.43 21.22
N PRO A 30 10.91 -11.79 20.56
CA PRO A 30 10.78 -13.11 19.95
C PRO A 30 11.73 -13.28 18.77
N SER A 31 12.13 -14.52 18.46
CA SER A 31 13.02 -14.83 17.33
C SER A 31 12.41 -14.54 15.95
N SER A 32 11.08 -14.36 15.87
CA SER A 32 10.35 -13.94 14.68
C SER A 32 9.06 -13.22 15.08
N PHE A 33 8.68 -12.19 14.32
CA PHE A 33 7.48 -11.39 14.52
C PHE A 33 7.10 -10.68 13.21
N ASP A 34 5.82 -10.59 12.86
CA ASP A 34 5.36 -10.06 11.57
C ASP A 34 3.98 -9.41 11.73
N TRP A 35 3.87 -8.07 11.60
CA TRP A 35 2.59 -7.37 11.70
C TRP A 35 1.55 -7.80 10.66
N ARG A 36 1.95 -8.52 9.61
CA ARG A 36 1.03 -9.10 8.61
C ARG A 36 0.26 -10.31 9.12
N ASN A 37 0.69 -10.90 10.24
CA ASN A 37 0.05 -12.06 10.86
C ASN A 37 0.36 -12.12 12.38
N VAL A 38 -0.38 -11.34 13.15
CA VAL A 38 -0.41 -11.44 14.63
C VAL A 38 -1.69 -12.15 15.02
N ASP A 39 -1.56 -13.33 15.63
CA ASP A 39 -2.68 -14.22 16.02
C ASP A 39 -3.72 -14.50 14.91
N GLY A 40 -3.27 -14.56 13.65
CA GLY A 40 -4.13 -14.79 12.49
C GLY A 40 -4.73 -13.51 11.89
N LEU A 41 -4.46 -12.33 12.46
CA LEU A 41 -4.92 -11.03 11.99
C LEU A 41 -3.81 -10.28 11.24
N ASN A 42 -4.19 -9.62 10.16
CA ASN A 42 -3.32 -8.74 9.39
C ASN A 42 -3.49 -7.28 9.84
N PHE A 43 -2.43 -6.69 10.41
CA PHE A 43 -2.39 -5.29 10.83
C PHE A 43 -1.71 -4.35 9.82
N VAL A 44 -1.21 -4.86 8.68
CA VAL A 44 -0.68 -4.01 7.60
C VAL A 44 -1.77 -3.58 6.62
N THR A 45 -1.62 -2.39 6.04
CA THR A 45 -2.55 -1.79 5.07
C THR A 45 -2.24 -2.23 3.62
N ALA A 46 -2.64 -1.47 2.61
CA ALA A 46 -2.51 -1.86 1.20
C ALA A 46 -1.13 -1.50 0.61
N ASP A 47 -0.57 -2.42 -0.19
CA ASP A 47 0.69 -2.21 -0.90
C ASP A 47 0.51 -1.24 -2.08
N VAL A 48 1.50 -0.37 -2.30
CA VAL A 48 1.40 0.82 -3.17
C VAL A 48 2.56 0.93 -4.17
N ASN A 49 2.43 1.79 -5.18
CA ASN A 49 3.43 2.01 -6.22
C ASN A 49 3.67 3.50 -6.50
N GLN A 50 4.84 4.00 -6.14
CA GLN A 50 5.25 5.39 -6.33
C GLN A 50 5.58 5.75 -7.80
N HIS A 51 5.84 4.75 -8.65
CA HIS A 51 6.35 4.92 -10.01
C HIS A 51 5.25 5.02 -11.09
N ILE A 52 3.98 5.14 -10.70
CA ILE A 52 2.82 5.29 -11.60
C ILE A 52 1.90 6.42 -11.10
N PRO A 53 1.23 7.17 -11.99
CA PRO A 53 1.22 7.05 -13.46
C PRO A 53 2.51 7.48 -14.16
N VAL A 54 3.41 8.19 -13.46
CA VAL A 54 4.76 8.57 -13.94
C VAL A 54 5.80 8.29 -12.86
N TYR A 55 7.09 8.30 -13.22
CA TYR A 55 8.16 8.15 -12.23
C TYR A 55 8.19 9.36 -11.28
N CYS A 56 8.25 9.07 -9.98
CA CYS A 56 8.33 10.05 -8.91
C CYS A 56 9.17 9.47 -7.75
N GLY A 57 10.26 10.14 -7.39
CA GLY A 57 11.15 9.77 -6.27
C GLY A 57 10.54 10.16 -4.94
N SER A 58 9.52 9.42 -4.49
CA SER A 58 8.70 9.74 -3.32
C SER A 58 8.61 8.60 -2.30
N CYS A 59 9.65 7.77 -2.25
CA CYS A 59 9.84 6.71 -1.27
C CYS A 59 9.74 7.21 0.18
N TRP A 60 10.37 8.34 0.48
CA TRP A 60 10.25 9.05 1.76
C TRP A 60 8.80 9.28 2.19
N ILE A 61 7.88 9.56 1.26
CA ILE A 61 6.44 9.64 1.53
C ILE A 61 5.84 8.24 1.67
N HIS A 62 6.14 7.31 0.77
CA HIS A 62 5.48 6.01 0.74
C HIS A 62 5.84 5.11 1.93
N GLY A 63 7.11 5.02 2.32
CA GLY A 63 7.57 4.24 3.48
C GLY A 63 7.04 4.84 4.79
N THR A 64 7.19 6.15 4.98
CA THR A 64 6.69 6.85 6.17
C THR A 64 5.17 6.74 6.32
N LEU A 65 4.41 6.99 5.25
CA LEU A 65 2.95 6.87 5.32
C LEU A 65 2.48 5.42 5.45
N ALA A 66 3.19 4.42 4.91
CA ALA A 66 2.87 3.01 5.17
C ALA A 66 3.00 2.69 6.67
N ALA A 67 4.15 3.03 7.28
CA ALA A 67 4.38 2.84 8.71
C ALA A 67 3.31 3.53 9.57
N LEU A 68 2.89 4.75 9.20
CA LEU A 68 1.85 5.49 9.92
C LEU A 68 0.44 4.89 9.72
N ASN A 69 0.09 4.45 8.51
CA ASN A 69 -1.19 3.77 8.24
C ASN A 69 -1.32 2.48 9.04
N ASP A 70 -0.23 1.71 9.10
CA ASP A 70 -0.18 0.45 9.83
C ASP A 70 -0.24 0.71 11.35
N ARG A 71 0.42 1.78 11.85
CA ARG A 71 0.25 2.24 13.23
C ARG A 71 -1.18 2.69 13.55
N ILE A 72 -1.88 3.38 12.64
CA ILE A 72 -3.32 3.70 12.78
C ILE A 72 -4.13 2.40 12.88
N LYS A 73 -3.85 1.42 12.02
CA LYS A 73 -4.56 0.12 11.98
C LYS A 73 -4.32 -0.72 13.24
N ILE A 74 -3.11 -0.70 13.80
CA ILE A 74 -2.76 -1.33 15.08
C ILE A 74 -3.50 -0.64 16.24
N ALA A 75 -3.45 0.69 16.33
CA ALA A 75 -4.14 1.45 17.37
C ALA A 75 -5.66 1.20 17.35
N ARG A 76 -6.26 1.16 16.15
CA ARG A 76 -7.67 0.84 15.91
C ARG A 76 -7.98 -0.67 15.92
N LYS A 77 -7.03 -1.52 16.31
CA LYS A 77 -7.19 -2.98 16.48
C LYS A 77 -7.75 -3.70 15.24
N GLY A 78 -7.38 -3.24 14.05
CA GLY A 78 -7.85 -3.78 12.77
C GLY A 78 -9.31 -3.44 12.42
N ALA A 79 -9.93 -2.45 13.10
CA ALA A 79 -11.28 -2.01 12.78
C ALA A 79 -11.36 -1.34 11.40
N PHE A 80 -12.32 -1.77 10.58
CA PHE A 80 -12.60 -1.18 9.27
C PHE A 80 -12.98 0.33 9.38
N PRO A 81 -12.72 1.17 8.36
CA PRO A 81 -11.84 0.90 7.22
C PRO A 81 -10.36 0.88 7.62
N ASP A 82 -9.52 0.32 6.76
CA ASP A 82 -8.09 0.64 6.76
C ASP A 82 -7.96 2.12 6.36
N VAL A 83 -7.27 2.91 7.19
CA VAL A 83 -6.99 4.33 6.89
C VAL A 83 -5.74 4.40 6.02
N MET A 84 -5.80 5.18 4.94
CA MET A 84 -4.65 5.38 4.05
C MET A 84 -4.37 6.88 3.98
N LEU A 85 -3.35 7.37 4.67
CA LEU A 85 -2.97 8.79 4.61
C LEU A 85 -2.59 9.20 3.18
N SER A 86 -3.06 10.37 2.76
CA SER A 86 -2.88 10.88 1.40
C SER A 86 -1.42 11.17 1.08
N ARG A 87 -0.88 10.39 0.14
CA ARG A 87 0.45 10.60 -0.42
C ARG A 87 0.56 11.92 -1.17
N GLN A 88 -0.52 12.34 -1.85
CA GLN A 88 -0.53 13.58 -2.62
C GLN A 88 -0.69 14.82 -1.73
N ALA A 89 -1.42 14.77 -0.62
CA ALA A 89 -1.45 15.87 0.36
C ALA A 89 -0.06 16.06 1.01
N ALA A 90 0.62 14.96 1.37
CA ALA A 90 2.00 15.02 1.86
C ALA A 90 2.96 15.60 0.81
N MET A 91 2.90 15.10 -0.44
CA MET A 91 3.64 15.62 -1.60
C MET A 91 3.46 17.12 -1.80
N ASN A 92 2.23 17.61 -1.64
CA ASN A 92 1.86 18.99 -1.91
C ASN A 92 2.29 19.95 -0.80
N CYS A 93 2.52 19.49 0.44
CA CYS A 93 2.63 20.35 1.62
C CYS A 93 3.84 20.11 2.55
N VAL A 94 4.52 18.96 2.52
CA VAL A 94 5.65 18.70 3.43
C VAL A 94 6.93 19.33 2.87
N THR A 95 7.34 20.48 3.42
CA THR A 95 8.61 21.14 3.08
C THR A 95 9.80 20.44 3.73
N ALA A 96 10.99 20.59 3.13
CA ALA A 96 12.22 20.01 3.67
C ALA A 96 12.68 20.77 4.92
N LEU A 97 13.09 20.06 5.97
CA LEU A 97 13.51 20.66 7.25
C LEU A 97 14.68 21.64 7.15
N SER A 98 15.59 21.41 6.19
CA SER A 98 16.73 22.28 5.89
C SER A 98 16.36 23.53 5.07
N ALA A 99 15.14 23.59 4.52
CA ALA A 99 14.67 24.67 3.64
C ALA A 99 13.14 24.85 3.76
N PRO A 100 12.61 25.21 4.95
CA PRO A 100 11.17 25.24 5.21
C PRO A 100 10.41 26.28 4.37
N ASP A 101 11.09 27.34 3.92
CA ASP A 101 10.55 28.40 3.05
C ASP A 101 10.57 28.05 1.55
N MET A 102 11.17 26.91 1.18
CA MET A 102 11.19 26.42 -0.21
C MET A 102 9.99 25.51 -0.51
N PRO A 103 9.59 25.36 -1.79
CA PRO A 103 8.54 24.41 -2.16
C PRO A 103 8.86 22.97 -1.71
N PRO A 104 7.85 22.16 -1.34
CA PRO A 104 8.01 20.74 -1.06
C PRO A 104 8.84 20.01 -2.13
N PRO A 105 9.85 19.21 -1.75
CA PRO A 105 10.75 18.59 -2.72
C PRO A 105 10.03 17.47 -3.50
N GLY A 106 9.08 16.79 -2.87
CA GLY A 106 8.12 15.90 -3.50
C GLY A 106 8.77 14.71 -4.21
N CYS A 107 8.66 14.66 -5.54
CA CYS A 107 9.23 13.63 -6.41
C CYS A 107 10.75 13.70 -6.58
N ASN A 108 11.44 14.69 -5.99
CA ASN A 108 12.88 14.87 -6.09
C ASN A 108 13.66 14.25 -4.90
N GLY A 109 13.05 13.29 -4.20
CA GLY A 109 13.50 12.84 -2.89
C GLY A 109 13.05 13.78 -1.76
N GLY A 110 13.31 13.37 -0.53
CA GLY A 110 12.95 14.09 0.69
C GLY A 110 13.44 13.32 1.90
N ASP A 111 12.79 13.48 3.05
CA ASP A 111 13.25 12.87 4.31
C ASP A 111 12.07 12.58 5.27
N PRO A 112 11.94 11.36 5.83
CA PRO A 112 10.89 10.98 6.78
C PRO A 112 10.69 11.90 7.98
N TRP A 113 11.77 12.48 8.53
CA TRP A 113 11.70 13.43 9.65
C TRP A 113 10.88 14.67 9.29
N SER A 114 10.86 15.06 8.02
CA SER A 114 10.05 16.18 7.52
C SER A 114 8.56 15.90 7.67
N ILE A 115 8.13 14.67 7.38
CA ILE A 115 6.72 14.24 7.49
C ILE A 115 6.30 14.17 8.96
N HIS A 116 7.10 13.54 9.82
CA HIS A 116 6.78 13.48 11.26
C HIS A 116 6.76 14.88 11.91
N SER A 117 7.74 15.74 11.59
CA SER A 117 7.76 17.14 12.06
C SER A 117 6.58 17.96 11.55
N TYR A 118 6.15 17.75 10.30
CA TYR A 118 4.92 18.36 9.75
C TYR A 118 3.68 17.86 10.50
N MET A 119 3.52 16.54 10.65
CA MET A 119 2.36 15.91 11.29
C MET A 119 2.23 16.22 12.79
N SER A 120 3.31 16.66 13.46
CA SER A 120 3.20 17.16 14.83
C SER A 120 2.37 18.45 14.95
N LYS A 121 2.35 19.26 13.88
CA LYS A 121 1.73 20.60 13.82
C LYS A 121 0.45 20.61 12.97
N HIS A 122 0.44 19.87 11.88
CA HIS A 122 -0.62 19.82 10.88
C HIS A 122 -1.19 18.40 10.76
N ALA A 123 -2.43 18.25 10.29
CA ALA A 123 -3.02 16.94 10.04
C ALA A 123 -2.87 16.54 8.58
N LEU A 124 -2.63 15.26 8.29
CA LEU A 124 -2.79 14.71 6.93
C LEU A 124 -4.17 14.04 6.78
N PRO A 125 -4.89 14.27 5.67
CA PRO A 125 -6.14 13.59 5.37
C PRO A 125 -5.92 12.16 4.86
N ASP A 126 -7.01 11.42 4.72
CA ASP A 126 -7.07 10.16 3.96
C ASP A 126 -6.85 10.40 2.44
N GLU A 127 -6.36 9.38 1.74
CA GLU A 127 -6.05 9.35 0.30
C GLU A 127 -7.26 9.74 -0.57
N SER A 128 -8.49 9.53 -0.09
CA SER A 128 -9.71 10.00 -0.76
C SER A 128 -9.82 11.53 -0.94
N CYS A 129 -9.16 12.32 -0.10
CA CYS A 129 -9.10 13.79 -0.24
C CYS A 129 -8.23 14.26 -1.41
N GLN A 130 -7.14 13.53 -1.67
CA GLN A 130 -6.13 13.84 -2.66
C GLN A 130 -5.45 12.52 -3.07
N PRO A 131 -5.96 11.84 -4.12
CA PRO A 131 -5.35 10.62 -4.64
C PRO A 131 -3.98 10.87 -5.28
N TYR A 132 -3.09 9.88 -5.21
CA TYR A 132 -1.73 9.96 -5.75
C TYR A 132 -1.68 10.22 -7.27
N GLU A 133 -1.05 11.34 -7.65
CA GLU A 133 -0.85 11.76 -9.05
C GLU A 133 0.61 11.64 -9.53
N ALA A 134 1.51 11.14 -8.68
CA ALA A 134 2.96 11.01 -8.93
C ALA A 134 3.66 12.30 -9.44
N LYS A 135 3.25 13.46 -8.93
CA LYS A 135 3.82 14.77 -9.32
C LYS A 135 3.80 15.76 -8.16
N ASN A 136 4.68 16.75 -8.17
CA ASN A 136 4.61 17.87 -7.23
C ASN A 136 3.38 18.75 -7.55
N GLY A 137 2.54 19.01 -6.54
CA GLY A 137 1.46 19.98 -6.60
C GLY A 137 1.72 21.23 -5.75
N MET A 138 0.66 21.87 -5.23
CA MET A 138 0.74 23.10 -4.45
C MET A 138 0.05 22.93 -3.09
N CYS A 139 0.63 23.47 -2.01
CA CYS A 139 -0.02 23.51 -0.71
C CYS A 139 -1.05 24.65 -0.62
N ASN A 140 -2.19 24.49 -1.28
CA ASN A 140 -3.39 25.29 -1.03
C ASN A 140 -4.51 24.39 -0.47
N ALA A 141 -5.68 24.96 -0.16
CA ALA A 141 -6.78 24.21 0.46
C ALA A 141 -7.24 23.02 -0.40
N GLU A 142 -7.39 23.21 -1.72
CA GLU A 142 -7.63 22.11 -2.67
C GLU A 142 -6.51 21.07 -2.63
N GLY A 143 -5.25 21.51 -2.67
CA GLY A 143 -4.05 20.67 -2.64
C GLY A 143 -3.87 19.83 -1.38
N GLN A 144 -4.62 20.12 -0.31
CA GLN A 144 -4.75 19.26 0.86
C GLN A 144 -5.95 18.31 0.72
N CYS A 145 -7.13 18.84 0.38
CA CYS A 145 -8.32 18.04 0.13
C CYS A 145 -9.26 18.75 -0.86
N ARG A 146 -9.71 18.05 -1.90
CA ARG A 146 -10.64 18.58 -2.91
C ARG A 146 -11.64 17.55 -3.41
N ASN A 147 -12.68 18.05 -4.04
CA ASN A 147 -13.52 17.27 -4.94
C ASN A 147 -13.79 18.07 -6.22
N CYS A 148 -14.22 17.40 -7.29
CA CYS A 148 -14.42 17.97 -8.62
C CYS A 148 -15.67 17.40 -9.29
N PHE A 149 -16.45 18.26 -9.96
CA PHE A 149 -17.57 17.86 -10.81
C PHE A 149 -17.18 17.91 -12.29
N HIS A 150 -17.83 17.07 -13.12
CA HIS A 150 -17.70 17.13 -14.57
C HIS A 150 -18.19 18.50 -15.08
N PRO A 151 -17.53 19.15 -16.06
CA PRO A 151 -17.92 20.48 -16.53
C PRO A 151 -19.39 20.61 -16.97
N GLU A 152 -20.00 19.53 -17.44
CA GLU A 152 -21.44 19.49 -17.77
C GLU A 152 -22.34 19.64 -16.53
N MET A 153 -21.98 19.05 -15.39
CA MET A 153 -22.72 19.27 -14.13
C MET A 153 -22.45 20.68 -13.58
N VAL A 154 -21.26 21.24 -13.79
CA VAL A 154 -20.96 22.65 -13.45
C VAL A 154 -21.81 23.62 -14.30
N ALA A 155 -22.17 23.22 -15.52
CA ALA A 155 -23.03 23.99 -16.42
C ALA A 155 -24.54 23.77 -16.17
N ASP A 156 -24.95 22.70 -15.48
CA ASP A 156 -26.35 22.45 -15.13
C ASP A 156 -26.83 23.48 -14.08
N PRO A 157 -27.87 24.29 -14.36
CA PRO A 157 -28.35 25.30 -13.43
C PRO A 157 -29.03 24.72 -12.17
N THR A 158 -29.28 23.41 -12.12
CA THR A 158 -29.86 22.70 -10.97
C THR A 158 -28.81 22.12 -10.01
N THR A 159 -27.54 22.02 -10.42
CA THR A 159 -26.45 21.58 -9.54
C THR A 159 -26.21 22.59 -8.40
N PRO A 160 -26.12 22.13 -7.14
CA PRO A 160 -25.81 23.00 -6.01
C PRO A 160 -24.51 23.78 -6.21
N LYS A 161 -24.58 25.11 -6.09
CA LYS A 161 -23.45 26.01 -6.33
C LYS A 161 -22.52 26.07 -5.12
N VAL A 162 -21.57 25.14 -5.08
CA VAL A 162 -20.35 25.25 -4.27
C VAL A 162 -19.47 26.41 -4.78
N GLU A 163 -18.65 26.98 -3.91
CA GLU A 163 -17.65 27.98 -4.29
C GLU A 163 -16.44 27.27 -4.93
N TYR A 164 -16.42 27.22 -6.26
CA TYR A 164 -15.32 26.62 -7.03
C TYR A 164 -14.06 27.50 -6.94
N SER A 165 -13.01 26.96 -6.32
CA SER A 165 -11.69 27.60 -6.23
C SER A 165 -10.79 27.30 -7.44
N SER A 166 -11.11 26.26 -8.21
CA SER A 166 -10.56 26.02 -9.56
C SER A 166 -11.65 25.45 -10.49
N PRO A 167 -11.48 25.40 -11.84
CA PRO A 167 -12.57 25.09 -12.77
C PRO A 167 -13.26 23.73 -12.54
N GLY A 168 -14.42 23.77 -11.86
CA GLY A 168 -15.21 22.59 -11.49
C GLY A 168 -14.77 21.88 -10.20
N CYS A 169 -13.73 22.37 -9.51
CA CYS A 169 -13.23 21.81 -8.26
C CYS A 169 -13.32 22.80 -7.10
N TRP A 170 -13.44 22.28 -5.89
CA TRP A 170 -13.49 23.06 -4.65
C TRP A 170 -12.72 22.37 -3.53
N ALA A 171 -12.20 23.15 -2.59
CA ALA A 171 -11.56 22.63 -1.40
C ALA A 171 -12.60 21.99 -0.45
N VAL A 172 -12.24 20.87 0.16
CA VAL A 172 -13.12 20.11 1.06
C VAL A 172 -12.55 20.13 2.48
N PRO A 173 -13.29 20.59 3.50
CA PRO A 173 -12.87 20.45 4.89
C PRO A 173 -12.72 18.98 5.27
N PHE A 174 -11.60 18.62 5.90
CA PHE A 174 -11.26 17.23 6.23
C PHE A 174 -11.00 17.02 7.71
N VAL A 175 -11.24 15.79 8.16
CA VAL A 175 -10.67 15.25 9.39
C VAL A 175 -9.40 14.49 8.99
N GLY A 176 -8.34 14.64 9.76
CA GLY A 176 -7.03 14.07 9.45
C GLY A 176 -6.26 13.67 10.70
N PHE A 177 -5.15 12.97 10.49
CA PHE A 177 -4.34 12.38 11.55
C PHE A 177 -3.06 13.19 11.76
N LYS A 178 -2.63 13.26 13.01
CA LYS A 178 -1.41 13.93 13.46
C LYS A 178 -0.44 12.89 14.05
N VAL A 179 0.72 13.36 14.50
CA VAL A 179 1.57 12.61 15.45
C VAL A 179 1.72 13.39 16.74
N SER A 180 1.77 12.69 17.87
CA SER A 180 1.97 13.28 19.22
C SER A 180 3.45 13.35 19.59
N GLU A 181 4.21 12.31 19.24
CA GLU A 181 5.65 12.19 19.41
C GLU A 181 6.29 11.46 18.23
N TYR A 182 7.58 11.71 17.99
CA TYR A 182 8.38 11.05 16.96
C TYR A 182 9.87 11.06 17.29
N GLY A 183 10.61 10.09 16.75
CA GLY A 183 12.05 10.01 16.93
C GLY A 183 12.72 9.01 16.02
N GLY A 184 14.04 8.87 16.21
CA GLY A 184 14.86 7.90 15.49
C GLY A 184 14.98 6.59 16.26
N VAL A 185 15.34 5.52 15.55
CA VAL A 185 15.76 4.24 16.11
C VAL A 185 16.87 3.66 15.25
N VAL A 186 17.90 3.08 15.88
CA VAL A 186 19.15 2.68 15.21
C VAL A 186 19.61 1.35 15.80
N GLY A 187 20.03 0.41 14.95
CA GLY A 187 20.53 -0.90 15.34
C GLY A 187 19.44 -1.93 15.71
N GLU A 188 19.75 -3.19 15.45
CA GLU A 188 18.82 -4.33 15.48
C GLU A 188 17.91 -4.39 16.72
N ALA A 189 18.49 -4.49 17.92
CA ALA A 189 17.73 -4.70 19.14
C ALA A 189 16.78 -3.53 19.47
N ALA A 190 17.13 -2.30 19.09
CA ALA A 190 16.26 -1.14 19.30
C ALA A 190 15.11 -1.13 18.28
N MET A 191 15.41 -1.40 17.00
CA MET A 191 14.41 -1.53 15.93
C MET A 191 13.38 -2.62 16.24
N GLN A 192 13.82 -3.81 16.69
CA GLN A 192 12.91 -4.90 17.08
C GLN A 192 11.97 -4.48 18.21
N LYS A 193 12.47 -3.80 19.25
CA LYS A 193 11.66 -3.35 20.40
C LYS A 193 10.65 -2.26 20.03
N GLU A 194 11.04 -1.33 19.16
CA GLU A 194 10.12 -0.32 18.61
C GLU A 194 9.00 -0.98 17.79
N ILE A 195 9.35 -1.86 16.84
CA ILE A 195 8.40 -2.56 15.99
C ILE A 195 7.43 -3.41 16.82
N LEU A 196 7.92 -4.16 17.82
CA LEU A 196 7.14 -5.03 18.69
C LEU A 196 6.07 -4.28 19.50
N SER A 197 6.37 -3.04 19.89
CA SER A 197 5.60 -2.31 20.91
C SER A 197 4.71 -1.21 20.36
N ARG A 198 5.12 -0.56 19.26
CA ARG A 198 4.42 0.61 18.71
C ARG A 198 4.05 0.50 17.23
N GLY A 199 4.40 -0.58 16.54
CA GLY A 199 4.07 -0.82 15.13
C GLY A 199 5.25 -0.62 14.16
N PRO A 200 5.09 -0.83 12.85
CA PRO A 200 6.16 -0.70 11.86
C PRO A 200 6.91 0.63 11.91
N ILE A 201 8.14 0.64 11.39
CA ILE A 201 9.01 1.82 11.30
C ILE A 201 9.38 2.09 9.84
N VAL A 202 9.68 3.35 9.52
CA VAL A 202 10.32 3.70 8.24
C VAL A 202 11.84 3.64 8.43
N CYS A 203 12.56 3.17 7.42
CA CYS A 203 14.03 3.10 7.39
C CYS A 203 14.54 3.50 6.01
N SER A 204 15.61 4.29 5.96
CA SER A 204 16.37 4.54 4.73
C SER A 204 17.33 3.39 4.44
N LEU A 205 17.60 3.10 3.16
CA LEU A 205 18.60 2.14 2.69
C LEU A 205 19.20 2.55 1.34
N ALA A 206 20.26 1.85 0.92
CA ALA A 206 20.85 1.96 -0.42
C ALA A 206 20.13 1.02 -1.41
N ALA A 207 19.33 1.55 -2.33
CA ALA A 207 18.60 0.78 -3.34
C ALA A 207 19.38 0.64 -4.65
N ASP A 208 20.62 0.14 -4.55
CA ASP A 208 21.55 0.05 -5.66
C ASP A 208 21.03 -0.78 -6.87
N ALA A 209 21.76 -0.70 -7.98
CA ALA A 209 21.37 -1.39 -9.21
C ALA A 209 21.30 -2.93 -9.07
N THR A 210 22.06 -3.52 -8.15
CA THR A 210 22.03 -4.96 -7.84
C THR A 210 20.73 -5.30 -7.11
N PHE A 211 20.33 -4.49 -6.13
CA PHE A 211 19.08 -4.65 -5.40
C PHE A 211 17.85 -4.41 -6.30
N LEU A 212 17.86 -3.32 -7.09
CA LEU A 212 16.74 -2.94 -7.95
C LEU A 212 16.47 -3.96 -9.07
N LEU A 213 17.52 -4.37 -9.80
CA LEU A 213 17.40 -5.16 -11.03
C LEU A 213 17.63 -6.66 -10.80
N ASP A 214 18.56 -7.00 -9.89
CA ASP A 214 19.09 -8.34 -9.70
C ASP A 214 18.71 -8.98 -8.35
N TYR A 215 17.72 -8.42 -7.64
CA TYR A 215 17.12 -8.93 -6.39
C TYR A 215 17.08 -10.47 -6.31
N LYS A 216 16.53 -11.12 -7.34
CA LYS A 216 16.29 -12.58 -7.37
C LYS A 216 17.56 -13.43 -7.55
N LYS A 217 18.69 -12.84 -7.97
CA LYS A 217 19.98 -13.54 -8.11
C LYS A 217 20.71 -13.67 -6.77
N HIS A 218 20.46 -12.74 -5.84
CA HIS A 218 21.16 -12.61 -4.57
C HIS A 218 20.32 -13.12 -3.37
N LEU A 219 19.40 -14.06 -3.62
CA LEU A 219 18.55 -14.65 -2.58
C LEU A 219 19.20 -15.87 -1.93
N VAL A 220 19.66 -15.71 -0.70
CA VAL A 220 20.09 -16.80 0.18
C VAL A 220 18.92 -17.16 1.10
N ASP A 221 18.26 -18.30 0.83
CA ASP A 221 17.10 -18.76 1.61
C ASP A 221 15.89 -17.81 1.60
N SER A 222 15.67 -17.17 0.45
CA SER A 222 14.71 -16.07 0.25
C SER A 222 15.01 -14.78 1.02
N VAL A 223 16.21 -14.64 1.60
CA VAL A 223 16.74 -13.38 2.15
C VAL A 223 17.70 -12.77 1.12
N TYR A 224 17.56 -11.48 0.81
CA TYR A 224 18.52 -10.76 -0.02
C TYR A 224 19.84 -10.57 0.74
N ILE A 225 20.94 -11.04 0.14
CA ILE A 225 22.30 -10.84 0.62
C ILE A 225 23.19 -10.55 -0.58
N ASP A 226 23.61 -9.29 -0.72
CA ASP A 226 24.68 -8.91 -1.63
C ASP A 226 26.03 -9.02 -0.89
N PRO A 227 26.95 -9.91 -1.30
CA PRO A 227 28.23 -10.11 -0.63
C PRO A 227 29.23 -8.95 -0.80
N THR A 228 28.99 -7.96 -1.66
CA THR A 228 29.86 -6.75 -1.77
C THR A 228 29.90 -5.94 -0.46
N TYR A 229 28.82 -5.98 0.31
CA TYR A 229 28.71 -5.37 1.63
C TYR A 229 29.53 -6.13 2.69
N PHE A 230 29.96 -7.37 2.41
CA PHE A 230 30.68 -8.25 3.34
C PHE A 230 31.93 -8.91 2.72
N PRO A 231 33.01 -8.15 2.46
CA PRO A 231 34.22 -8.70 1.84
C PRO A 231 34.86 -9.83 2.66
N GLN A 232 34.90 -11.04 2.09
CA GLN A 232 35.39 -12.25 2.78
C GLN A 232 36.90 -12.25 3.02
N ASP A 233 37.65 -11.38 2.35
CA ASP A 233 39.09 -11.18 2.53
C ASP A 233 39.43 -10.23 3.68
N GLY A 234 38.43 -9.64 4.34
CA GLY A 234 38.61 -8.65 5.40
C GLY A 234 38.99 -7.25 4.90
N SER A 235 38.86 -6.98 3.60
CA SER A 235 38.93 -5.61 3.08
C SER A 235 37.74 -4.77 3.56
N ALA A 236 37.89 -3.44 3.52
CA ALA A 236 36.77 -2.54 3.77
C ALA A 236 35.74 -2.70 2.64
N SER A 237 34.44 -2.63 2.95
CA SER A 237 33.42 -2.63 1.90
C SER A 237 33.60 -1.43 0.98
N LEU A 238 33.30 -1.63 -0.29
CA LEU A 238 33.25 -0.56 -1.28
C LEU A 238 32.02 0.34 -1.08
N HIS A 239 31.02 -0.15 -0.37
CA HIS A 239 29.79 0.55 -0.05
C HIS A 239 29.94 1.48 1.14
N ASN A 240 29.25 2.61 1.12
CA ASN A 240 29.20 3.55 2.21
C ASN A 240 27.83 4.27 2.31
N LYS A 241 27.51 4.80 3.49
CA LYS A 241 26.20 5.43 3.75
C LYS A 241 25.83 6.64 2.89
N SER A 242 26.73 7.18 2.05
CA SER A 242 26.35 8.15 1.02
C SER A 242 25.51 7.55 -0.13
N GLU A 243 25.40 6.22 -0.18
CA GLU A 243 24.61 5.46 -1.15
C GLU A 243 23.16 5.25 -0.70
N ILE A 244 22.79 5.69 0.51
CA ILE A 244 21.42 5.66 1.01
C ILE A 244 20.56 6.65 0.19
N ASP A 245 19.65 6.11 -0.61
CA ASP A 245 18.85 6.85 -1.61
C ASP A 245 17.35 6.52 -1.62
N HIS A 246 16.91 5.54 -0.81
CA HIS A 246 15.53 5.03 -0.83
C HIS A 246 14.99 4.70 0.57
N ASP A 247 13.73 5.05 0.82
CA ASP A 247 13.04 4.75 2.09
C ASP A 247 12.01 3.63 1.94
N VAL A 248 11.98 2.76 2.93
CA VAL A 248 11.10 1.57 3.03
C VAL A 248 10.48 1.47 4.42
N GLU A 249 9.53 0.56 4.59
CA GLU A 249 8.94 0.26 5.89
C GLU A 249 9.37 -1.13 6.37
N VAL A 250 9.86 -1.22 7.60
CA VAL A 250 10.19 -2.48 8.28
C VAL A 250 9.07 -2.84 9.26
N THR A 251 8.39 -3.96 8.99
CA THR A 251 7.16 -4.39 9.70
C THR A 251 7.36 -5.56 10.66
N GLY A 252 8.56 -6.12 10.71
CA GLY A 252 8.83 -7.33 11.46
C GLY A 252 10.19 -7.93 11.10
N TRP A 253 10.44 -9.14 11.60
CA TRP A 253 11.67 -9.88 11.38
C TRP A 253 11.44 -11.38 11.52
N GLY A 254 12.39 -12.18 11.06
CA GLY A 254 12.37 -13.61 11.34
C GLY A 254 13.70 -14.29 11.13
N VAL A 255 13.65 -15.62 11.16
CA VAL A 255 14.78 -16.49 10.81
C VAL A 255 14.31 -17.44 9.70
N SER A 256 15.15 -17.65 8.69
CA SER A 256 14.86 -18.50 7.54
C SER A 256 14.93 -19.99 7.92
N ALA A 257 14.47 -20.88 7.02
CA ALA A 257 14.48 -22.32 7.27
C ALA A 257 15.90 -22.89 7.48
N ARG A 258 16.93 -22.25 6.91
CA ARG A 258 18.36 -22.55 7.10
C ARG A 258 19.07 -21.63 8.12
N GLY A 259 18.34 -20.86 8.92
CA GLY A 259 18.90 -20.09 10.03
C GLY A 259 19.34 -18.66 9.70
N VAL A 260 19.02 -18.11 8.52
CA VAL A 260 19.42 -16.73 8.14
C VAL A 260 18.49 -15.72 8.82
N PRO A 261 18.98 -14.78 9.65
CA PRO A 261 18.16 -13.72 10.23
C PRO A 261 17.75 -12.70 9.16
N TYR A 262 16.50 -12.26 9.17
CA TYR A 262 16.01 -11.24 8.25
C TYR A 262 15.09 -10.20 8.89
N TRP A 263 15.03 -9.03 8.27
CA TRP A 263 13.95 -8.04 8.37
C TRP A 263 12.85 -8.35 7.37
N MET A 264 11.59 -8.09 7.75
CA MET A 264 10.45 -8.10 6.84
C MET A 264 10.14 -6.68 6.41
N VAL A 265 10.19 -6.41 5.11
CA VAL A 265 10.22 -5.05 4.58
C VAL A 265 9.20 -4.87 3.44
N ARG A 266 8.36 -3.82 3.54
CA ARG A 266 7.47 -3.38 2.46
C ARG A 266 8.24 -2.41 1.56
N ASN A 267 8.12 -2.60 0.24
CA ASN A 267 8.63 -1.66 -0.75
C ASN A 267 7.48 -0.92 -1.46
N SER A 268 7.77 0.27 -1.98
CA SER A 268 6.82 1.21 -2.59
C SER A 268 6.75 1.10 -4.12
N TRP A 269 7.14 -0.04 -4.70
CA TRP A 269 7.28 -0.24 -6.16
C TRP A 269 6.19 -1.14 -6.77
N GLY A 270 5.09 -1.38 -6.04
CA GLY A 270 3.97 -2.21 -6.48
C GLY A 270 4.19 -3.72 -6.34
N THR A 271 3.07 -4.46 -6.32
CA THR A 271 3.02 -5.90 -6.00
C THR A 271 3.60 -6.83 -7.08
N TYR A 272 4.13 -6.29 -8.19
CA TYR A 272 4.85 -7.06 -9.21
C TYR A 272 6.35 -7.23 -8.90
N TRP A 273 6.93 -6.38 -8.05
CA TRP A 273 8.33 -6.44 -7.64
C TRP A 273 8.52 -7.40 -6.45
N GLY A 274 9.76 -7.87 -6.21
CA GLY A 274 10.12 -8.65 -5.02
C GLY A 274 9.27 -9.91 -4.77
N GLU A 275 8.90 -10.11 -3.50
CA GLU A 275 7.92 -11.09 -3.01
C GLU A 275 6.53 -10.45 -2.87
N ARG A 276 5.92 -10.06 -3.99
CA ARG A 276 4.62 -9.33 -4.07
C ARG A 276 4.64 -7.91 -3.51
N GLY A 277 5.71 -7.15 -3.77
CA GLY A 277 5.95 -5.80 -3.22
C GLY A 277 6.76 -5.79 -1.93
N TRP A 278 6.98 -6.96 -1.32
CA TRP A 278 7.75 -7.16 -0.10
C TRP A 278 9.13 -7.74 -0.39
N PHE A 279 10.03 -7.66 0.58
CA PHE A 279 11.31 -8.38 0.55
C PHE A 279 11.78 -8.77 1.95
N LYS A 280 12.77 -9.66 1.99
CA LYS A 280 13.52 -10.00 3.20
C LYS A 280 14.95 -9.51 3.04
N LEU A 281 15.46 -8.78 4.02
CA LEU A 281 16.83 -8.26 4.01
C LEU A 281 17.62 -8.81 5.20
N LEU A 282 18.93 -9.03 5.06
CA LEU A 282 19.76 -9.56 6.14
C LEU A 282 19.76 -8.63 7.37
N ARG A 283 19.42 -9.20 8.54
CA ARG A 283 19.32 -8.50 9.83
C ARG A 283 20.53 -8.77 10.72
N GLY A 284 20.91 -7.81 11.56
CA GLY A 284 22.03 -7.90 12.51
C GLY A 284 23.40 -7.64 11.86
N HIS A 285 23.38 -7.09 10.64
CA HIS A 285 24.54 -6.90 9.77
C HIS A 285 24.53 -5.53 9.05
N ASN A 286 23.56 -4.66 9.35
CA ASN A 286 23.37 -3.35 8.70
C ASN A 286 23.39 -3.42 7.16
N HIS A 287 22.76 -4.45 6.57
CA HIS A 287 22.81 -4.65 5.12
C HIS A 287 22.03 -3.55 4.39
N LEU A 288 22.56 -3.06 3.27
CA LEU A 288 22.09 -1.84 2.58
C LEU A 288 21.97 -0.60 3.49
N PHE A 289 22.66 -0.58 4.64
CA PHE A 289 22.58 0.44 5.69
C PHE A 289 21.20 0.59 6.38
N ILE A 290 20.31 -0.40 6.25
CA ILE A 290 18.92 -0.34 6.78
C ILE A 290 18.82 -0.19 8.31
N GLU A 291 19.93 -0.34 9.05
CA GLU A 291 19.96 -0.27 10.51
C GLU A 291 20.57 1.05 11.02
N GLU A 292 20.94 1.99 10.14
CA GLU A 292 21.53 3.30 10.51
C GLU A 292 20.54 4.45 10.71
N ASP A 293 19.49 4.56 9.87
CA ASP A 293 18.57 5.71 9.85
C ASP A 293 17.12 5.24 9.69
N CYS A 294 16.51 4.85 10.81
CA CYS A 294 15.08 4.55 10.90
C CYS A 294 14.36 5.56 11.81
N GLN A 295 13.08 5.80 11.52
CA GLN A 295 12.24 6.74 12.24
C GLN A 295 10.88 6.12 12.61
N TRP A 296 10.33 6.62 13.71
CA TRP A 296 9.05 6.18 14.27
C TRP A 296 8.25 7.39 14.75
N ALA A 297 6.93 7.23 14.83
CA ALA A 297 6.05 8.20 15.48
C ALA A 297 4.85 7.52 16.15
N VAL A 298 4.24 8.20 17.12
CA VAL A 298 2.97 7.80 17.71
C VAL A 298 1.85 8.64 17.11
N ILE A 299 0.80 7.97 16.64
CA ILE A 299 -0.37 8.57 16.02
C ILE A 299 -1.16 9.38 17.05
N ASP A 300 -1.50 10.61 16.68
CA ASP A 300 -2.56 11.39 17.31
C ASP A 300 -3.79 11.34 16.39
N ALA A 301 -4.74 10.49 16.77
CA ALA A 301 -6.03 10.31 16.10
C ALA A 301 -7.18 11.02 16.85
N SER A 302 -6.89 11.91 17.81
CA SER A 302 -7.90 12.52 18.68
C SER A 302 -9.05 13.18 17.91
N ALA A 303 -8.73 13.96 16.86
CA ALA A 303 -9.72 14.60 15.99
C ALA A 303 -10.56 13.61 15.15
N PHE A 304 -10.03 12.42 14.86
CA PHE A 304 -10.77 11.36 14.17
C PHE A 304 -11.74 10.66 15.12
N GLU A 305 -11.26 10.27 16.31
CA GLU A 305 -12.13 9.63 17.31
C GLU A 305 -13.19 10.61 17.85
N GLU A 306 -12.88 11.91 18.03
CA GLU A 306 -13.90 12.94 18.36
C GLU A 306 -14.98 13.04 17.27
N ASN A 307 -14.60 13.01 15.99
CA ASN A 307 -15.57 13.04 14.88
C ASN A 307 -16.47 11.79 14.85
N MET A 308 -15.91 10.63 15.18
CA MET A 308 -16.64 9.36 15.30
C MET A 308 -17.56 9.32 16.53
N GLU A 309 -17.08 9.74 17.70
CA GLU A 309 -17.85 9.79 18.96
C GLU A 309 -18.98 10.83 18.91
N ALA A 310 -18.76 11.97 18.22
CA ALA A 310 -19.80 12.95 17.92
C ALA A 310 -20.93 12.39 17.02
N ALA A 311 -20.76 11.18 16.48
CA ALA A 311 -21.70 10.50 15.58
C ALA A 311 -22.10 11.37 14.38
N SER A 312 -21.12 12.06 13.78
CA SER A 312 -21.29 13.10 12.75
C SER A 312 -21.69 12.56 11.35
N VAL A 313 -22.74 11.74 11.31
CA VAL A 313 -23.45 11.29 10.11
C VAL A 313 -24.24 12.47 9.54
N GLY A 314 -23.59 13.28 8.69
CA GLY A 314 -23.98 14.64 8.32
C GLY A 314 -25.46 14.89 7.99
N ASP A 315 -25.93 16.12 8.23
CA ASP A 315 -26.91 16.68 7.31
C ASP A 315 -26.20 16.91 5.97
N TYR A 316 -26.38 15.96 5.06
CA TYR A 316 -25.66 15.87 3.79
C TYR A 316 -26.11 16.91 2.74
N VAL A 317 -26.97 17.87 3.11
CA VAL A 317 -27.38 18.99 2.25
C VAL A 317 -27.14 20.33 2.93
N ASP A 318 -27.61 20.52 4.16
CA ASP A 318 -27.59 21.82 4.87
C ASP A 318 -26.49 21.92 5.96
N GLY A 319 -25.59 20.94 6.04
CA GLY A 319 -24.26 21.11 6.66
C GLY A 319 -24.22 21.21 8.18
N LYS A 320 -25.22 20.68 8.90
CA LYS A 320 -25.22 20.60 10.37
C LYS A 320 -25.49 19.19 10.90
N GLN A 321 -24.44 18.57 11.45
CA GLN A 321 -24.60 17.46 12.39
C GLN A 321 -24.54 17.97 13.84
N THR A 322 -25.41 17.44 14.70
CA THR A 322 -25.47 17.81 16.12
C THR A 322 -25.88 16.67 17.07
N LYS A 323 -26.52 15.58 16.58
CA LYS A 323 -27.06 14.45 17.39
C LYS A 323 -27.18 13.15 16.57
N PRO A 324 -27.17 11.97 17.21
CA PRO A 324 -27.08 10.66 16.53
C PRO A 324 -28.33 10.28 15.73
N VAL A 325 -28.13 9.30 14.83
CA VAL A 325 -29.12 8.78 13.87
C VAL A 325 -30.37 8.20 14.57
N ASP A 326 -31.55 8.54 14.04
CA ASP A 326 -32.82 7.96 14.46
C ASP A 326 -32.95 6.47 14.10
N GLU A 327 -32.99 5.62 15.12
CA GLU A 327 -33.20 4.17 14.99
C GLU A 327 -34.60 3.79 14.46
N ALA A 328 -35.61 4.66 14.55
CA ALA A 328 -36.89 4.41 13.89
C ALA A 328 -36.77 4.48 12.35
N SER A 329 -36.02 5.46 11.84
CA SER A 329 -35.66 5.63 10.43
C SER A 329 -34.65 4.58 9.94
N ALA A 330 -33.59 4.29 10.71
CA ALA A 330 -32.68 3.19 10.40
C ALA A 330 -33.43 1.84 10.37
N GLY A 331 -34.33 1.61 11.33
CA GLY A 331 -35.25 0.47 11.35
C GLY A 331 -36.21 0.45 10.16
N ALA A 332 -36.67 1.60 9.66
CA ALA A 332 -37.50 1.68 8.46
C ALA A 332 -36.72 1.28 7.20
N LEU A 333 -35.45 1.69 7.09
CA LEU A 333 -34.56 1.27 6.00
C LEU A 333 -34.26 -0.23 6.08
N ARG A 334 -33.88 -0.76 7.25
CA ARG A 334 -33.69 -2.20 7.50
C ARG A 334 -34.94 -3.01 7.12
N ARG A 335 -36.14 -2.54 7.48
CA ARG A 335 -37.42 -3.15 7.07
C ARG A 335 -37.64 -3.13 5.56
N ARG A 336 -37.36 -2.01 4.87
CA ARG A 336 -37.48 -1.92 3.40
C ARG A 336 -36.50 -2.84 2.68
N VAL A 337 -35.25 -2.93 3.13
CA VAL A 337 -34.25 -3.86 2.59
C VAL A 337 -34.69 -5.32 2.82
N ALA A 338 -35.18 -5.66 4.01
CA ALA A 338 -35.71 -7.00 4.30
C ALA A 338 -36.93 -7.37 3.44
N VAL A 339 -37.81 -6.41 3.11
CA VAL A 339 -38.91 -6.63 2.15
C VAL A 339 -38.39 -6.81 0.72
N ALA A 340 -37.36 -6.06 0.31
CA ALA A 340 -36.76 -6.20 -1.02
C ALA A 340 -36.03 -7.55 -1.20
N THR A 341 -35.35 -8.06 -0.16
CA THR A 341 -34.71 -9.39 -0.19
C THR A 341 -35.73 -10.52 -0.06
N ALA A 342 -36.78 -10.36 0.75
CA ALA A 342 -37.90 -11.30 0.78
C ALA A 342 -38.66 -11.36 -0.56
N SER A 343 -38.77 -10.22 -1.27
CA SER A 343 -39.36 -10.14 -2.61
C SER A 343 -38.44 -10.70 -3.72
N THR A 344 -37.19 -11.05 -3.42
CA THR A 344 -36.23 -11.63 -4.38
C THR A 344 -35.82 -13.05 -4.00
N SER A 345 -36.74 -13.82 -3.40
CA SER A 345 -36.59 -15.26 -3.17
C SER A 345 -36.59 -16.08 -4.48
N ALA A 346 -35.41 -16.14 -5.12
CA ALA A 346 -34.92 -17.18 -6.02
C ALA A 346 -35.95 -17.84 -6.97
N THR A 347 -36.17 -17.25 -8.15
CA THR A 347 -36.65 -17.98 -9.36
C THR A 347 -36.34 -17.24 -10.67
N ALA A 348 -36.37 -15.91 -10.69
CA ALA A 348 -36.40 -15.14 -11.94
C ALA A 348 -35.04 -14.89 -12.63
N LEU A 349 -33.90 -14.88 -11.91
CA LEU A 349 -32.61 -14.39 -12.44
C LEU A 349 -31.62 -15.49 -12.90
N ALA A 350 -32.11 -16.69 -13.19
CA ALA A 350 -31.30 -17.81 -13.70
C ALA A 350 -31.61 -18.18 -15.17
N ALA A 351 -32.61 -17.55 -15.80
CA ALA A 351 -33.13 -17.96 -17.11
C ALA A 351 -32.51 -17.22 -18.31
N GLU A 352 -32.08 -15.96 -18.16
CA GLU A 352 -31.61 -15.14 -19.30
C GLU A 352 -30.15 -15.37 -19.72
N VAL A 353 -29.35 -16.07 -18.91
CA VAL A 353 -27.91 -16.29 -19.19
C VAL A 353 -27.64 -17.63 -19.92
N LEU A 354 -28.66 -18.50 -20.07
CA LEU A 354 -28.52 -19.87 -20.59
C LEU A 354 -29.43 -20.18 -21.80
N ALA A 355 -29.48 -19.27 -22.77
CA ALA A 355 -30.35 -19.39 -23.96
C ALA A 355 -29.63 -19.16 -25.33
N VAL A 356 -28.35 -19.53 -25.46
CA VAL A 356 -27.60 -19.40 -26.74
C VAL A 356 -27.16 -20.75 -27.30
N ARG A 357 -28.10 -21.51 -27.91
CA ARG A 357 -27.94 -22.33 -29.13
C ARG A 357 -29.11 -23.33 -29.34
N ALA A 358 -30.00 -23.00 -30.30
CA ALA A 358 -30.56 -23.86 -31.38
C ALA A 358 -31.17 -25.27 -31.09
N PRO A 359 -32.09 -25.79 -31.96
CA PRO A 359 -33.06 -25.11 -32.83
C PRO A 359 -34.47 -25.77 -32.91
N ALA A 360 -35.40 -25.06 -33.57
CA ALA A 360 -36.53 -25.57 -34.38
C ALA A 360 -37.81 -26.19 -33.75
N ALA A 361 -38.95 -25.72 -34.29
CA ALA A 361 -40.26 -26.37 -34.45
C ALA A 361 -41.12 -26.70 -33.20
N GLY A 362 -42.44 -26.85 -33.43
CA GLY A 362 -43.39 -27.44 -32.47
C GLY A 362 -44.56 -26.52 -32.06
N THR A 363 -45.71 -26.64 -32.72
CA THR A 363 -46.93 -25.88 -32.44
C THR A 363 -47.80 -26.45 -31.31
N ALA A 364 -48.49 -25.53 -30.61
CA ALA A 364 -49.85 -25.66 -30.05
C ALA A 364 -50.09 -26.26 -28.64
N ALA A 365 -51.13 -25.70 -28.00
CA ALA A 365 -51.83 -26.06 -26.75
C ALA A 365 -51.01 -26.07 -25.43
N GLY A 366 -51.55 -25.67 -24.28
CA GLY A 366 -52.82 -24.97 -24.00
C GLY A 366 -53.68 -25.60 -22.90
N THR A 367 -53.65 -25.03 -21.69
CA THR A 367 -54.53 -25.31 -20.52
C THR A 367 -54.50 -26.73 -19.91
N ALA A 368 -54.87 -26.98 -18.64
CA ALA A 368 -54.79 -26.18 -17.40
C ALA A 368 -55.12 -27.07 -16.16
N ALA A 369 -54.62 -26.66 -14.98
CA ALA A 369 -55.15 -26.96 -13.63
C ALA A 369 -55.17 -28.42 -13.09
N GLY A 370 -55.33 -28.53 -11.75
CA GLY A 370 -55.30 -29.79 -10.95
C GLY A 370 -53.91 -30.04 -10.32
N ALA A 371 -53.63 -29.87 -9.01
CA ALA A 371 -54.32 -30.26 -7.76
C ALA A 371 -54.41 -31.80 -7.59
N THR A 372 -54.06 -32.45 -6.46
CA THR A 372 -53.94 -32.07 -5.02
C THR A 372 -52.75 -32.86 -4.37
N ALA A 373 -51.94 -32.30 -3.45
CA ALA A 373 -52.10 -32.18 -1.98
C ALA A 373 -52.04 -33.49 -1.15
N GLY A 374 -51.31 -33.47 -0.03
CA GLY A 374 -50.98 -34.61 0.86
C GLY A 374 -49.46 -34.84 0.94
N ALA A 375 -48.70 -34.56 2.01
CA ALA A 375 -48.88 -34.72 3.47
C ALA A 375 -48.84 -36.21 3.91
N ALA A 376 -48.04 -36.65 4.91
CA ALA A 376 -47.17 -35.91 5.84
C ALA A 376 -46.06 -36.82 6.46
N ALA A 377 -45.35 -36.26 7.46
CA ALA A 377 -44.60 -36.94 8.54
C ALA A 377 -43.19 -37.52 8.29
N SER A 378 -42.22 -36.89 8.96
CA SER A 378 -40.96 -37.47 9.49
C SER A 378 -41.27 -38.38 10.71
N PRO A 379 -40.29 -38.89 11.52
CA PRO A 379 -38.82 -38.80 11.47
C PRO A 379 -38.09 -40.15 11.73
N VAL A 380 -36.75 -40.12 11.92
CA VAL A 380 -35.96 -40.71 13.05
C VAL A 380 -34.49 -40.92 12.66
N MET A 381 -33.62 -40.94 13.69
CA MET A 381 -32.17 -41.23 13.71
C MET A 381 -31.83 -42.58 13.02
N ALA A 382 -30.58 -42.95 12.69
CA ALA A 382 -29.38 -42.87 13.53
C ALA A 382 -28.04 -43.05 12.78
N SER A 383 -26.96 -43.15 13.55
CA SER A 383 -25.56 -43.00 13.13
C SER A 383 -24.87 -44.30 12.66
N GLY A 384 -24.25 -44.21 11.48
CA GLY A 384 -22.86 -44.65 11.25
C GLY A 384 -22.55 -46.12 10.91
N LEU A 385 -21.57 -46.30 10.03
CA LEU A 385 -20.46 -47.25 10.23
C LEU A 385 -19.23 -46.83 9.39
N ARG A 386 -18.09 -47.51 9.58
CA ARG A 386 -16.79 -47.23 8.93
C ARG A 386 -16.59 -48.12 7.68
N SER A 387 -15.93 -47.63 6.62
CA SER A 387 -14.97 -48.46 5.83
C SER A 387 -14.14 -47.66 4.79
N SER A 388 -12.82 -47.76 4.92
CA SER A 388 -11.79 -48.01 3.89
C SER A 388 -11.85 -47.41 2.47
N VAL A 389 -10.90 -46.49 2.25
CA VAL A 389 -10.20 -46.07 1.00
C VAL A 389 -9.92 -47.20 -0.01
N PRO A 390 -10.01 -46.92 -1.34
CA PRO A 390 -8.79 -46.96 -2.17
C PRO A 390 -8.42 -45.62 -2.85
N ILE A 391 -7.14 -45.47 -3.18
CA ILE A 391 -6.56 -44.32 -3.91
C ILE A 391 -6.53 -44.63 -5.41
N ALA A 392 -6.68 -43.60 -6.26
CA ALA A 392 -6.31 -43.67 -7.68
C ALA A 392 -5.39 -42.49 -8.06
N LEU A 393 -4.13 -42.80 -8.40
CA LEU A 393 -3.25 -41.88 -9.13
C LEU A 393 -3.37 -42.17 -10.63
N THR A 394 -3.32 -41.12 -11.45
CA THR A 394 -2.98 -41.22 -12.87
C THR A 394 -1.97 -40.14 -13.24
N ALA A 395 -0.75 -40.56 -13.56
CA ALA A 395 0.25 -39.73 -14.23
C ALA A 395 0.20 -40.01 -15.75
N ILE A 396 0.52 -39.01 -16.56
CA ILE A 396 0.76 -39.17 -18.00
C ILE A 396 2.13 -38.57 -18.31
N ALA A 397 2.96 -39.34 -19.02
CA ALA A 397 4.33 -38.96 -19.37
C ALA A 397 4.44 -38.52 -20.84
N LEU A 398 5.58 -37.91 -21.19
CA LEU A 398 5.82 -37.32 -22.51
C LEU A 398 5.96 -38.37 -23.63
N LEU A 399 5.58 -37.96 -24.84
CA LEU A 399 6.26 -38.34 -26.08
C LEU A 399 6.45 -37.07 -26.92
N GLY A 400 7.60 -36.95 -27.56
CA GLY A 400 7.93 -35.84 -28.45
C GLY A 400 8.56 -36.34 -29.75
N LEU A 401 8.60 -35.48 -30.76
CA LEU A 401 9.28 -35.73 -32.03
C LEU A 401 9.74 -34.39 -32.62
N ALA A 402 10.85 -34.41 -33.36
CA ALA A 402 11.54 -33.21 -33.81
C ALA A 402 11.95 -33.29 -35.29
N GLY A 403 12.10 -32.11 -35.90
CA GLY A 403 12.92 -31.90 -37.09
C GLY A 403 12.18 -31.62 -38.39
N PHE A 404 12.50 -30.46 -38.99
CA PHE A 404 13.22 -30.46 -40.27
C PHE A 404 14.06 -29.17 -40.44
N MET A 405 15.08 -29.23 -41.31
CA MET A 405 15.97 -28.09 -41.65
C MET A 405 15.78 -27.64 -43.11
N GLY A 406 16.18 -26.39 -43.41
CA GLY A 406 16.32 -25.85 -44.77
C GLY A 406 16.22 -24.31 -44.77
N ALA A 407 17.26 -23.48 -44.58
CA ALA A 407 18.61 -23.40 -45.15
C ALA A 407 18.72 -22.62 -46.49
N LEU A 408 19.88 -21.93 -46.66
CA LEU A 408 20.31 -21.02 -47.75
C LEU A 408 19.80 -19.56 -47.59
N LEU A 409 20.59 -18.46 -47.73
CA LEU A 409 22.02 -18.13 -47.99
C LEU A 409 22.42 -16.92 -47.08
N ARG A 410 23.69 -16.55 -46.76
CA ARG A 410 24.79 -15.89 -47.52
C ARG A 410 24.33 -14.66 -48.35
N ARG A 411 24.98 -13.48 -48.38
CA ARG A 411 26.37 -12.99 -48.12
C ARG A 411 26.29 -11.50 -47.65
N ASP A 412 27.32 -10.72 -47.30
CA ASP A 412 28.80 -10.81 -47.38
C ASP A 412 29.48 -9.96 -46.25
N GLN A 413 30.82 -9.79 -46.25
CA GLN A 413 31.57 -8.93 -45.31
C GLN A 413 32.19 -7.66 -45.96
N GLY A 414 32.61 -6.69 -45.12
CA GLY A 414 33.40 -5.49 -45.46
C GLY A 414 33.08 -4.30 -44.52
N GLU A 415 33.83 -4.04 -43.45
CA GLU A 415 35.12 -3.30 -43.36
C GLU A 415 35.05 -1.76 -43.41
N LEU A 416 35.17 -1.14 -42.22
CA LEU A 416 36.08 -0.03 -41.86
C LEU A 416 36.46 1.04 -42.91
N ARG A 417 35.95 2.30 -42.77
CA ARG A 417 36.71 3.51 -42.32
C ARG A 417 36.06 4.88 -42.64
N ASN A 418 36.23 5.79 -41.67
CA ASN A 418 36.43 7.26 -41.73
C ASN A 418 35.67 8.18 -42.72
N GLY A 419 35.14 9.28 -42.15
CA GLY A 419 34.75 10.53 -42.85
C GLY A 419 33.26 10.86 -42.68
N GLY A 420 32.81 12.11 -42.49
CA GLY A 420 33.57 13.34 -42.19
C GLY A 420 32.91 14.61 -42.72
N ARG A 421 32.41 15.47 -41.81
CA ARG A 421 31.92 16.86 -42.02
C ARG A 421 30.72 17.12 -42.96
N THR A 422 29.63 17.57 -42.33
CA THR A 422 28.74 18.69 -42.68
C THR A 422 28.18 19.18 -41.32
N GLU A 423 28.18 20.44 -40.87
CA GLU A 423 27.99 21.77 -41.49
C GLU A 423 26.63 21.91 -42.21
N ALA A 424 25.74 22.87 -41.88
CA ALA A 424 25.93 24.10 -41.12
C ALA A 424 24.66 24.63 -40.38
N LEU A 425 24.90 25.51 -39.38
CA LEU A 425 24.23 26.80 -39.05
C LEU A 425 22.71 26.99 -39.33
N LEU A 426 21.89 27.41 -38.33
CA LEU A 426 21.58 28.82 -37.92
C LEU A 426 20.84 29.66 -39.01
N ALA A 427 19.81 30.48 -38.73
CA ALA A 427 19.11 30.82 -37.48
C ALA A 427 17.73 31.49 -37.74
N SER A 428 17.04 31.87 -36.64
CA SER A 428 16.02 32.94 -36.48
C SER A 428 14.73 32.90 -37.31
N ALA A 429 13.60 32.79 -36.61
CA ALA A 429 12.81 33.97 -36.27
C ALA A 429 12.48 33.94 -34.76
#